data_AF-A0A8T6S8Z2-F1
#
_entry.id   AF-A0A8T6S8Z2-F1
#
_cell.length_a   1.000
_cell.length_b   1.000
_cell.length_c   1.000
_cell.angle_alpha   90.00
_cell.angle_beta   90.00
_cell.angle_gamma   90.00
#
_symmetry.space_group_name_H-M   'P 1'
#
loop_
_entity.id
_entity.type
_entity.pdbx_description
1 polymer ?
#
loop_
_entity_poly.entity_id
_entity_poly.type
_entity_poly.pdbx_seq_one_letter_code
_entity_poly.pdbx_strand_id
1 'polypeptide(L)' 'MSLGYVIGESKPTFVTALTSRPLSVGEYTIIDTEEGKILGLVEKSKISSAAFADVKNFDEAAESKEIAEINKRD' A
#
# COMPACT_ATOMS: atom_id res chain seq x y z
N MET A 1 5.32 -5.93 15.64
CA MET A 1 4.98 -4.62 15.03
C MET A 1 4.13 -4.94 13.81
N SER A 2 2.89 -4.43 13.73
CA SER A 2 2.04 -4.68 12.56
C SER A 2 2.51 -3.82 11.39
N LEU A 3 2.55 -4.41 10.20
CA LEU A 3 2.93 -3.70 8.96
C LEU A 3 1.73 -2.97 8.32
N GLY A 4 0.51 -3.31 8.73
CA GLY A 4 -0.72 -2.88 8.07
C GLY A 4 -1.92 -3.73 8.47
N TYR A 5 -2.98 -3.64 7.67
CA TYR A 5 -4.22 -4.40 7.83
C TYR A 5 -4.81 -4.81 6.48
N VAL A 6 -5.56 -5.91 6.47
CA VAL A 6 -6.25 -6.42 5.28
C VAL A 6 -7.46 -5.54 4.96
N ILE A 7 -7.68 -5.26 3.68
CA ILE A 7 -8.77 -4.43 3.16
C ILE A 7 -9.47 -5.10 1.99
N GLY A 8 -10.74 -4.74 1.80
CA GLY A 8 -11.54 -5.22 0.66
C GLY A 8 -11.94 -6.69 0.78
N GLU A 9 -12.37 -7.26 -0.35
CA GLU A 9 -12.77 -8.67 -0.43
C GLU A 9 -11.54 -9.57 -0.35
N SER A 10 -11.56 -10.52 0.59
CA SER A 10 -10.51 -11.51 0.77
C SER A 10 -10.91 -12.82 0.12
N LYS A 11 -10.04 -13.34 -0.75
CA LYS A 11 -10.18 -14.66 -1.37
C LYS A 11 -9.18 -15.63 -0.73
N PRO A 12 -9.44 -16.95 -0.73
CA PRO A 12 -8.53 -17.93 -0.14
C PRO A 12 -7.10 -17.88 -0.71
N THR A 13 -6.94 -17.43 -1.96
CA THR A 13 -5.65 -17.36 -2.66
C THR A 13 -5.08 -15.94 -2.77
N PHE A 14 -5.86 -14.91 -2.46
CA PHE A 14 -5.45 -13.53 -2.66
C PHE A 14 -6.13 -12.59 -1.67
N VAL A 15 -5.33 -11.74 -1.05
CA VAL A 15 -5.80 -10.69 -0.14
C VAL A 15 -5.15 -9.37 -0.53
N THR A 16 -5.82 -8.26 -0.23
CA THR A 16 -5.24 -6.93 -0.37
C THR A 16 -4.98 -6.36 1.02
N ALA A 17 -3.81 -5.76 1.23
CA ALA A 17 -3.46 -5.12 2.50
C ALA A 17 -3.01 -3.68 2.27
N LEU A 18 -3.44 -2.80 3.17
CA LEU A 18 -2.89 -1.45 3.28
C LEU A 18 -1.75 -1.48 4.30
N THR A 19 -0.58 -0.98 3.91
CA THR A 19 0.64 -1.10 4.71
C THR A 19 1.30 0.25 4.96
N SER A 20 2.00 0.37 6.08
CA SER A 20 2.68 1.60 6.51
C SER A 20 3.98 1.88 5.76
N ARG A 21 4.51 0.89 5.04
CA ARG A 21 5.70 1.00 4.21
C ARG A 21 5.50 0.21 2.92
N PRO A 22 6.22 0.55 1.84
CA PRO A 22 6.24 -0.30 0.66
C PRO A 22 6.79 -1.69 1.00
N LEU A 23 6.08 -2.71 0.51
CA LEU A 23 6.54 -4.10 0.50
C LEU A 23 7.10 -4.45 -0.87
N SER A 24 8.19 -5.22 -0.89
CA SER A 24 8.84 -5.67 -2.12
C SER A 24 8.13 -6.90 -2.70
N VAL A 25 8.07 -7.01 -4.02
CA VAL A 25 7.60 -8.24 -4.67
C VAL A 25 8.55 -9.39 -4.31
N GLY A 26 7.98 -10.53 -3.93
CA GLY A 26 8.73 -11.68 -3.43
C GLY A 26 8.98 -11.68 -1.91
N GLU A 27 8.61 -10.61 -1.21
CA GLU A 27 8.66 -10.57 0.26
C GLU A 27 7.59 -11.48 0.86
N TYR A 28 7.94 -12.24 1.90
CA TYR A 28 6.99 -13.04 2.66
C TYR A 28 6.41 -12.24 3.83
N THR A 29 5.10 -12.39 4.05
CA THR A 29 4.37 -11.71 5.13
C THR A 29 3.57 -12.71 5.94
N ILE A 30 3.34 -12.42 7.21
CA ILE A 30 2.45 -13.21 8.06
C ILE A 30 1.16 -12.40 8.26
N ILE A 31 0.04 -13.00 7.90
CA ILE A 31 -1.30 -12.46 8.15
C ILE A 31 -1.86 -13.19 9.37
N ASP A 32 -2.13 -12.44 10.44
CA ASP A 32 -2.68 -12.96 11.69
C ASP A 32 -4.22 -12.94 11.61
N THR A 33 -4.86 -14.07 11.87
CA THR A 33 -6.31 -14.21 11.93
C THR A 33 -6.73 -14.89 13.23
N GLU A 34 -8.01 -14.83 13.58
CA GLU A 34 -8.52 -15.51 14.77
C GLU A 34 -8.36 -17.04 14.71
N GLU A 35 -8.34 -17.60 13.49
CA GLU A 35 -8.21 -19.04 13.24
C GLU A 35 -6.75 -19.50 13.13
N GLY A 36 -5.80 -18.56 13.03
CA GLY A 36 -4.38 -18.86 12.97
C GLY A 36 -3.58 -17.90 12.10
N LYS A 37 -2.38 -18.34 11.70
CA LYS A 37 -1.45 -17.54 10.90
C LYS A 37 -1.36 -18.06 9.48
N ILE A 38 -1.46 -17.14 8.53
CA ILE A 38 -1.35 -17.43 7.09
C ILE A 38 -0.04 -16.84 6.59
N LEU A 39 0.72 -17.65 5.85
CA LEU A 39 1.90 -17.18 5.12
C LEU A 39 1.45 -16.61 3.77
N GLY A 40 1.73 -15.34 3.54
CA GLY A 40 1.49 -14.66 2.26
C GLY A 40 2.78 -14.34 1.53
N LEU A 41 2.70 -14.30 0.20
CA LEU A 41 3.75 -13.81 -0.69
C LEU A 41 3.28 -12.53 -1.37
N VAL A 42 4.11 -11.49 -1.37
CA VAL A 42 3.80 -10.24 -2.08
C VAL A 42 4.01 -10.45 -3.58
N GLU A 43 2.91 -10.54 -4.33
CA GLU A 43 2.95 -10.63 -5.79
C GLU A 43 2.86 -9.26 -6.48
N LYS A 44 2.19 -8.29 -5.84
CA LYS A 44 1.96 -6.96 -6.39
C LYS A 44 2.04 -5.89 -5.30
N SER A 45 2.74 -4.81 -5.59
CA SER A 45 2.86 -3.64 -4.71
C SER A 45 2.46 -2.40 -5.50
N LYS A 46 1.53 -1.60 -4.96
CA LYS A 46 1.07 -0.35 -5.58
C LYS A 46 1.12 0.76 -4.54
N ILE A 47 1.84 1.83 -4.86
CA ILE A 47 1.88 3.05 -4.07
C ILE A 47 1.07 4.10 -4.83
N SER A 48 0.15 4.75 -4.13
CA SER A 48 -0.68 5.82 -4.68
C SER A 48 -0.88 6.89 -3.63
N SER A 49 -1.02 8.15 -4.05
CA SER A 49 -1.41 9.24 -3.17
C SER A 49 -2.61 9.97 -3.76
N ALA A 50 -3.52 10.40 -2.88
CA ALA A 50 -4.72 11.13 -3.26
C ALA A 50 -4.40 12.47 -3.93
N ALA A 51 -3.25 13.07 -3.61
CA ALA A 51 -2.79 14.31 -4.25
C ALA A 51 -2.46 14.12 -5.74
N PHE A 52 -2.24 12.89 -6.20
CA PHE A 52 -1.93 12.58 -7.61
C PHE A 52 -3.11 11.95 -8.37
N ALA A 53 -4.33 12.00 -7.83
CA ALA A 53 -5.48 11.30 -8.43
C ALA A 53 -5.80 11.76 -9.86
N ASP A 54 -5.63 13.06 -10.14
CA ASP A 54 -5.98 13.68 -11.42
C ASP A 54 -4.77 14.02 -12.31
N VAL A 55 -3.56 13.74 -11.81
CA VAL A 55 -2.31 14.12 -12.46
C VAL A 55 -1.99 13.17 -13.61
N LYS A 56 -1.86 13.71 -14.83
CA LYS A 56 -1.67 12.90 -16.06
C LYS A 56 -0.31 13.10 -16.73
N ASN A 57 0.46 14.09 -16.31
CA ASN A 57 1.77 14.38 -16.88
C ASN A 57 2.86 14.44 -15.79
N PHE A 58 4.11 14.30 -16.20
CA PHE A 58 5.25 14.21 -15.28
C PHE A 58 5.50 15.51 -14.52
N ASP A 59 5.35 16.66 -15.18
CA ASP A 59 5.63 17.97 -14.59
C ASP A 59 4.64 18.30 -13.46
N GLU A 60 3.36 18.05 -13.70
CA GLU A 60 2.28 18.18 -12.72
C GLU A 60 2.46 17.20 -11.53
N ALA A 61 3.07 16.04 -11.77
CA ALA A 61 3.44 15.10 -10.70
C ALA A 61 4.67 15.59 -9.91
N ALA A 62 5.62 16.25 -10.54
CA ALA A 62 6.75 16.84 -9.83
C ALA A 62 6.26 17.99 -8.92
N GLU A 63 5.42 18.88 -9.44
CA GLU A 63 4.83 19.98 -8.68
C GLU A 63 3.93 19.48 -7.53
N SER A 64 3.05 18.52 -7.79
CA SER A 64 2.18 17.96 -6.76
C SER A 64 2.96 17.25 -5.64
N LYS A 65 4.13 16.68 -5.95
CA LYS A 65 5.03 16.12 -4.95
C LYS A 65 5.60 17.21 -4.04
N GLU A 66 6.07 18.32 -4.61
CA GLU A 66 6.59 19.46 -3.83
C GLU A 66 5.51 20.03 -2.91
N ILE A 67 4.29 20.22 -3.42
CA ILE A 67 3.16 20.70 -2.62
C ILE A 67 2.81 19.71 -1.50
N ALA A 68 2.82 18.40 -1.77
CA ALA A 68 2.58 17.37 -0.76
C ALA A 68 3.69 17.32 0.31
N GLU A 69 4.95 17.56 -0.05
CA GLU A 69 6.06 17.64 0.90
C GLU A 69 6.00 18.89 1.79
N ILE A 70 5.44 19.99 1.29
CA ILE A 70 5.22 21.23 2.05
C ILE A 70 3.99 21.07 2.98
N ASN A 71 2.91 20.46 2.49
CA ASN A 71 1.69 20.20 3.25
C ASN A 71 1.73 18.84 3.98
N LYS A 72 2.68 18.67 4.91
CA LYS A 72 2.72 17.50 5.82
C LYS A 72 1.57 17.46 6.85
N ARG A 73 0.50 18.24 6.64
CA ARG A 73 -0.56 18.46 7.61
C ARG A 73 -1.81 17.64 7.28
N ASP A 74 -1.61 16.34 7.18
CA ASP A 74 -2.49 15.25 7.66
C ASP A 74 -1.74 13.92 7.52
#